data_AF-A0A1S9BZ69-F1
#
_entry.id   AF-A0A1S9BZ69-F1
#
_cell.length_a   1.000
_cell.length_b   1.000
_cell.length_c   1.000
_cell.angle_alpha   90.00
_cell.angle_beta   90.00
_cell.angle_gamma   90.00
#
_symmetry.space_group_name_H-M   'P 1'
#
loop_
_entity.id
_entity.type
_entity.pdbx_description
1 polymer ?
#
loop_
_entity_poly.entity_id
_entity_poly.type
_entity_poly.pdbx_seq_one_letter_code
_entity_poly.pdbx_strand_id
1 'polypeptide(L)'
;MEFESISIDEYLDSDVEQRFDFLYENYAVLKAIIRDYREDIITDVIEMKTYNRRSENGELGVRVQVSIGISNPTMNKAINHLTIAKAVDEGYLDEDFFEDTDNPDVLVRRVTTYHRVNIDYQTFLSKLETLKPKEQKVMKEYLSGKKQ
;
A
#
# COMPACT_ATOMS: atom_id res chain seq x y z
N MET A 1 -5.07 29.50 -1.64
CA MET A 1 -3.88 28.71 -1.95
C MET A 1 -4.41 27.32 -2.23
N GLU A 2 -4.57 26.97 -3.50
CA GLU A 2 -4.92 25.59 -3.88
C GLU A 2 -3.64 24.79 -3.67
N PHE A 3 -3.61 23.98 -2.61
CA PHE A 3 -2.54 23.01 -2.41
C PHE A 3 -2.83 21.85 -3.36
N GLU A 4 -1.95 21.63 -4.33
CA GLU A 4 -1.93 20.40 -5.12
C GLU A 4 -1.80 19.23 -4.14
N SER A 5 -2.81 18.37 -4.09
CA SER A 5 -2.78 17.20 -3.22
C SER A 5 -1.60 16.32 -3.62
N ILE A 6 -0.61 16.20 -2.74
CA ILE A 6 0.54 15.31 -2.96
C ILE A 6 0.03 13.89 -3.16
N SER A 7 0.41 13.25 -4.28
CA SER A 7 0.18 11.82 -4.44
C SER A 7 1.03 11.05 -3.45
N ILE A 8 0.49 9.97 -2.87
CA ILE A 8 1.27 9.13 -1.96
C ILE A 8 2.56 8.62 -2.61
N ASP A 9 2.57 8.38 -3.92
CA ASP A 9 3.76 7.96 -4.68
C ASP A 9 4.90 9.00 -4.64
N GLU A 10 4.58 10.28 -4.55
CA GLU A 10 5.52 11.41 -4.53
C GLU A 10 6.00 11.74 -3.10
N TYR A 11 5.44 11.07 -2.09
CA TYR A 11 5.72 11.37 -0.69
C TYR A 11 7.21 11.25 -0.34
N LEU A 12 7.92 10.27 -0.92
CA LEU A 12 9.37 10.10 -0.71
C LEU A 12 10.22 11.22 -1.33
N ASP A 13 9.72 11.88 -2.37
CA ASP A 13 10.44 12.97 -3.04
C ASP A 13 10.08 14.34 -2.45
N SER A 14 8.97 14.39 -1.72
CA SER A 14 8.47 15.60 -1.07
C SER A 14 9.35 16.05 0.10
N ASP A 15 9.43 17.36 0.30
CA ASP A 15 10.11 17.97 1.45
C ASP A 15 9.36 17.72 2.77
N VAL A 16 10.03 17.98 3.89
CA VAL A 16 9.45 17.74 5.24
C VAL A 16 8.15 18.53 5.47
N GLU A 17 8.08 19.76 4.98
CA GLU A 17 6.89 20.62 5.10
C GLU A 17 5.72 20.03 4.31
N GLN A 18 5.96 19.66 3.05
CA GLN A 18 4.99 19.02 2.17
C GLN A 18 4.44 17.70 2.75
N ARG A 19 5.32 16.87 3.32
CA ARG A 19 4.91 15.64 4.01
C ARG A 19 4.03 15.92 5.23
N PHE A 20 4.38 16.94 6.01
CA PHE A 20 3.57 17.34 7.16
C PHE A 20 2.18 17.83 6.72
N ASP A 21 2.12 18.68 5.70
CA ASP A 21 0.87 19.18 5.15
C ASP A 21 0.00 18.02 4.63
N PHE A 22 0.59 17.06 3.90
CA PHE A 22 -0.11 15.86 3.48
C PHE A 22 -0.74 15.09 4.65
N LEU A 23 0.02 14.87 5.74
CA LEU A 23 -0.47 14.15 6.92
C LEU A 23 -1.60 14.93 7.64
N TYR A 24 -1.43 16.24 7.73
CA TYR A 24 -2.34 17.13 8.44
C TYR A 24 -3.67 17.29 7.70
N GLU A 25 -3.62 17.57 6.39
CA GLU A 25 -4.80 17.79 5.55
C GLU A 25 -5.61 16.50 5.38
N ASN A 26 -4.92 15.36 5.26
CA ASN A 26 -5.59 14.07 5.05
C ASN A 26 -5.90 13.34 6.36
N TYR A 27 -5.64 13.91 7.54
CA TYR A 27 -5.71 13.20 8.83
C TYR A 27 -6.97 12.34 9.00
N ALA A 28 -8.14 12.86 8.64
CA ALA A 28 -9.42 12.18 8.78
C ALA A 28 -9.54 10.88 7.95
N VAL A 29 -8.88 10.85 6.80
CA VAL A 29 -8.97 9.77 5.79
C VAL A 29 -7.65 9.02 5.59
N LEU A 30 -6.55 9.50 6.18
CA LEU A 30 -5.19 9.02 5.94
C LEU A 30 -5.04 7.53 6.24
N LYS A 31 -5.70 7.03 7.28
CA LYS A 31 -5.72 5.58 7.57
C LYS A 31 -6.34 4.77 6.43
N ALA A 32 -7.39 5.28 5.78
CA ALA A 32 -7.99 4.63 4.63
C ALA A 32 -7.06 4.73 3.41
N ILE A 33 -6.47 5.90 3.15
CA ILE A 33 -5.50 6.10 2.06
C ILE A 33 -4.32 5.13 2.16
N ILE A 34 -3.70 4.99 3.34
CA ILE A 34 -2.56 4.07 3.56
C ILE A 34 -2.99 2.62 3.31
N ARG A 35 -4.20 2.23 3.77
CA ARG A 35 -4.72 0.88 3.57
C ARG A 35 -5.01 0.61 2.10
N ASP A 36 -5.60 1.56 1.40
CA ASP A 36 -5.99 1.39 0.01
C ASP A 36 -4.71 1.35 -0.86
N TYR A 37 -3.72 2.21 -0.61
CA TYR A 37 -2.41 2.16 -1.26
C TYR A 37 -1.67 0.82 -1.05
N ARG A 38 -1.78 0.24 0.15
CA ARG A 38 -1.26 -1.10 0.44
C ARG A 38 -1.96 -2.16 -0.43
N GLU A 39 -3.28 -2.08 -0.55
CA GLU A 39 -4.07 -3.03 -1.35
C GLU A 39 -3.76 -2.90 -2.84
N ASP A 40 -3.51 -1.69 -3.33
CA ASP A 40 -3.09 -1.44 -4.71
C ASP A 40 -1.75 -2.12 -5.01
N ILE A 41 -0.74 -2.00 -4.13
CA ILE A 41 0.55 -2.69 -4.30
C ILE A 41 0.34 -4.22 -4.39
N ILE A 42 -0.48 -4.78 -3.50
CA ILE A 42 -0.74 -6.24 -3.47
C ILE A 42 -1.45 -6.68 -4.76
N THR A 43 -2.47 -5.92 -5.17
CA THR A 43 -3.25 -6.22 -6.37
C THR A 43 -2.38 -6.17 -7.61
N ASP A 44 -1.57 -5.13 -7.77
CA ASP A 44 -0.66 -4.97 -8.91
C ASP A 44 0.34 -6.12 -9.00
N VAL A 45 0.94 -6.54 -7.88
CA VAL A 45 1.89 -7.67 -7.85
C VAL A 45 1.19 -8.98 -8.24
N ILE A 46 -0.02 -9.22 -7.74
CA ILE A 46 -0.81 -10.41 -8.11
C ILE A 46 -1.13 -10.38 -9.60
N GLU A 47 -1.56 -9.24 -10.13
CA GLU A 47 -1.92 -9.09 -11.54
C GLU A 47 -0.71 -9.31 -12.44
N MET A 48 0.44 -8.71 -12.13
CA MET A 48 1.71 -8.92 -12.86
C MET A 48 2.09 -10.40 -12.87
N LYS A 49 2.17 -11.04 -11.70
CA LYS A 49 2.49 -12.48 -11.60
C LYS A 49 1.52 -13.34 -12.42
N THR A 50 0.22 -13.06 -12.34
CA THR A 50 -0.77 -13.84 -13.11
C THR A 50 -0.70 -13.60 -14.61
N TYR A 51 -0.37 -12.39 -15.03
CA TYR A 51 -0.23 -12.03 -16.44
C TYR A 51 1.04 -12.68 -17.03
N ASN A 52 2.19 -12.53 -16.39
CA ASN A 52 3.46 -13.05 -16.85
C ASN A 52 3.46 -14.57 -16.90
N ARG A 53 2.93 -15.23 -15.85
CA ARG A 53 2.76 -16.69 -15.85
C ARG A 53 1.83 -17.19 -16.97
N ARG A 54 0.81 -16.42 -17.38
CA ARG A 54 -0.04 -16.78 -18.53
C ARG A 54 0.66 -16.57 -19.86
N SER A 55 1.44 -15.48 -19.97
CA SER A 55 2.23 -15.14 -21.15
C SER A 55 3.29 -16.22 -21.45
N GLU A 56 4.02 -16.66 -20.43
CA GLU A 56 5.04 -17.73 -20.54
C GLU A 56 4.45 -19.09 -20.95
N ASN A 57 3.21 -19.38 -20.54
CA ASN A 57 2.50 -20.61 -20.90
C ASN A 57 1.90 -20.59 -22.32
N GLY A 58 2.13 -19.53 -23.11
CA GLY A 58 1.84 -19.50 -24.54
C GLY A 58 0.36 -19.37 -24.91
N GLU A 59 -0.48 -18.78 -24.06
CA GLU A 59 -1.91 -18.59 -24.36
C GLU A 59 -2.18 -17.40 -25.31
N LEU A 60 -1.72 -17.51 -26.55
CA LEU A 60 -2.41 -16.90 -27.70
C LEU A 60 -3.57 -17.82 -28.11
N GLY A 61 -4.64 -17.85 -27.29
CA GLY A 61 -5.97 -18.28 -27.75
C GLY A 61 -6.33 -19.77 -27.77
N VAL A 62 -5.58 -20.69 -27.16
CA VAL A 62 -5.98 -22.11 -27.05
C VAL A 62 -5.89 -22.58 -25.60
N ARG A 63 -7.06 -22.76 -24.96
CA ARG A 63 -7.16 -23.39 -23.63
C ARG A 63 -6.88 -24.88 -23.75
N VAL A 64 -5.68 -25.32 -23.37
CA VAL A 64 -5.39 -26.74 -23.18
C VAL A 64 -5.86 -27.13 -21.79
N GLN A 65 -7.03 -27.77 -21.68
CA GLN A 65 -7.52 -28.35 -20.44
C GLN A 65 -6.67 -29.59 -20.10
N VAL A 66 -5.51 -29.38 -19.48
CA VAL A 66 -4.75 -30.46 -18.84
C VAL A 66 -5.42 -30.82 -17.53
N SER A 67 -6.19 -31.91 -17.55
CA SER A 67 -6.79 -32.53 -16.38
C SER A 67 -5.70 -33.19 -15.51
N ILE A 68 -5.08 -32.46 -14.60
CA ILE A 68 -4.27 -33.04 -13.51
C ILE A 68 -4.44 -32.19 -12.25
N GLY A 69 -4.96 -32.83 -11.20
CA GLY A 69 -4.86 -32.36 -9.81
C GLY A 69 -6.10 -31.63 -9.29
N ILE A 70 -6.53 -32.03 -8.10
CA ILE A 70 -7.45 -31.28 -7.23
C ILE A 70 -6.67 -30.05 -6.72
N SER A 71 -6.35 -29.12 -7.62
CA SER A 71 -5.89 -27.80 -7.27
C SER A 71 -7.12 -27.00 -6.93
N ASN A 72 -7.23 -26.50 -5.70
CA ASN A 72 -8.27 -25.55 -5.35
C ASN A 72 -7.75 -24.15 -5.75
N PRO A 73 -8.14 -23.61 -6.92
CA PRO A 73 -7.61 -22.35 -7.42
C PRO A 73 -7.90 -21.18 -6.48
N THR A 74 -9.02 -21.25 -5.74
CA THR A 74 -9.39 -20.25 -4.73
C THR A 74 -8.43 -20.29 -3.54
N MET A 75 -8.05 -21.48 -3.09
CA MET A 75 -7.10 -21.66 -1.98
C MET A 75 -5.71 -21.17 -2.36
N ASN A 76 -5.23 -21.52 -3.56
CA ASN A 76 -3.93 -21.06 -4.04
C ASN A 76 -3.88 -19.54 -4.22
N LYS A 77 -4.96 -18.93 -4.71
CA LYS A 77 -5.07 -17.46 -4.82
C LYS A 77 -5.04 -16.79 -3.44
N ALA A 78 -5.73 -17.37 -2.45
CA ALA A 78 -5.74 -16.86 -1.08
C ALA A 78 -4.37 -16.97 -0.40
N ILE A 79 -3.66 -18.08 -0.59
CA ILE A 79 -2.30 -18.27 -0.07
C ILE A 79 -1.35 -17.25 -0.70
N ASN A 80 -1.39 -17.10 -2.03
CA ASN A 80 -0.53 -16.16 -2.74
C ASN A 80 -0.77 -14.71 -2.27
N HIS A 81 -2.04 -14.33 -2.13
CA HIS A 81 -2.41 -13.03 -1.58
C HIS A 81 -1.87 -12.82 -0.16
N LEU A 82 -1.98 -13.82 0.72
CA LEU A 82 -1.47 -13.74 2.08
C LEU A 82 0.06 -13.60 2.12
N THR A 83 0.78 -14.33 1.28
CA THR A 83 2.25 -14.27 1.19
C THR A 83 2.71 -12.89 0.72
N ILE A 84 2.12 -12.36 -0.36
CA ILE A 84 2.46 -11.04 -0.90
C ILE A 84 2.10 -9.94 0.10
N ALA A 85 0.91 -10.01 0.70
CA ALA A 85 0.46 -9.09 1.75
C ALA A 85 1.45 -9.04 2.92
N LYS A 86 1.94 -10.20 3.37
CA LYS A 86 2.93 -10.30 4.44
C LYS A 86 4.27 -9.69 4.04
N ALA A 87 4.75 -9.94 2.83
CA ALA A 87 5.99 -9.36 2.32
C ALA A 87 5.92 -7.82 2.26
N VAL A 88 4.80 -7.26 1.79
CA VAL A 88 4.55 -5.81 1.78
C VAL A 88 4.51 -5.24 3.20
N ASP A 89 3.81 -5.91 4.13
CA ASP A 89 3.67 -5.46 5.52
C ASP A 89 4.96 -5.55 6.34
N GLU A 90 5.82 -6.54 6.06
CA GLU A 90 7.11 -6.70 6.75
C GLU A 90 8.21 -5.88 6.05
N GLY A 91 7.99 -5.46 4.80
CA GLY A 91 9.00 -4.80 3.97
C GLY A 91 10.12 -5.74 3.53
N TYR A 92 9.93 -7.05 3.68
CA TYR A 92 10.87 -8.08 3.25
C TYR A 92 10.50 -8.53 1.85
N LEU A 93 11.18 -7.95 0.85
CA LEU A 93 10.98 -8.23 -0.57
C LEU A 93 12.11 -9.15 -1.04
N ASP A 94 11.83 -10.45 -1.14
CA ASP A 94 12.76 -11.49 -1.56
C ASP A 94 12.63 -11.83 -3.05
N GLU A 95 13.44 -12.78 -3.53
CA GLU A 95 13.39 -13.24 -4.93
C GLU A 95 12.00 -13.79 -5.29
N ASP A 96 11.35 -14.51 -4.38
CA ASP A 96 10.00 -15.06 -4.55
C ASP A 96 8.96 -13.94 -4.72
N PHE A 97 9.12 -12.80 -4.04
CA PHE A 97 8.28 -11.63 -4.24
C PHE A 97 8.39 -11.09 -5.67
N PHE A 98 9.61 -11.02 -6.21
CA PHE A 98 9.86 -10.44 -7.55
C PHE A 98 9.71 -11.43 -8.71
N GLU A 99 9.64 -12.74 -8.46
CA GLU A 99 9.38 -13.75 -9.48
C GLU A 99 8.13 -13.40 -10.30
N ASP A 100 8.15 -13.52 -11.62
CA ASP A 100 7.05 -13.16 -12.52
C ASP A 100 6.54 -11.70 -12.39
N THR A 101 7.32 -10.78 -11.80
CA THR A 101 6.98 -9.34 -11.72
C THR A 101 7.82 -8.50 -12.67
N ASP A 102 7.26 -7.37 -13.09
CA ASP A 102 7.97 -6.37 -13.87
C ASP A 102 8.42 -5.20 -12.98
N ASN A 103 9.54 -4.57 -13.34
CA ASN A 103 10.04 -3.34 -12.71
C ASN A 103 10.22 -3.42 -11.18
N PRO A 104 11.14 -4.27 -10.67
CA PRO A 104 11.35 -4.46 -9.24
C PRO A 104 11.68 -3.16 -8.49
N ASP A 105 12.40 -2.23 -9.12
CA ASP A 105 12.75 -0.92 -8.52
C ASP A 105 11.51 -0.08 -8.17
N VAL A 106 10.47 -0.13 -9.01
CA VAL A 106 9.22 0.59 -8.77
C VAL A 106 8.47 -0.02 -7.59
N LEU A 107 8.43 -1.35 -7.50
CA LEU A 107 7.82 -2.07 -6.38
C LEU A 107 8.55 -1.79 -5.06
N VAL A 108 9.88 -1.83 -5.05
CA VAL A 108 10.71 -1.46 -3.89
C VAL A 108 10.38 -0.04 -3.44
N ARG A 109 10.32 0.91 -4.39
CA ARG A 109 10.00 2.30 -4.08
C ARG A 109 8.61 2.43 -3.48
N ARG A 110 7.58 1.81 -4.07
CA ARG A 110 6.20 1.87 -3.58
C ARG A 110 6.04 1.28 -2.19
N VAL A 111 6.67 0.14 -1.91
CA VAL A 111 6.68 -0.47 -0.57
C VAL A 111 7.41 0.41 0.44
N THR A 112 8.54 1.01 0.04
CA THR A 112 9.27 1.96 0.88
C THR A 112 8.42 3.20 1.21
N THR A 113 7.69 3.73 0.22
CA THR A 113 6.73 4.82 0.40
C THR A 113 5.64 4.45 1.40
N TYR A 114 5.03 3.27 1.24
CA TYR A 114 4.01 2.75 2.16
C TYR A 114 4.52 2.73 3.61
N HIS A 115 5.70 2.15 3.83
CA HIS A 115 6.32 2.09 5.16
C HIS A 115 6.60 3.47 5.72
N ARG A 116 7.13 4.37 4.90
CA ARG A 116 7.47 5.73 5.34
C ARG A 116 6.24 6.50 5.79
N VAL A 117 5.18 6.52 4.97
CA VAL A 117 3.93 7.21 5.31
C VAL A 117 3.29 6.60 6.54
N ASN A 118 3.30 5.27 6.67
CA ASN A 118 2.76 4.60 7.85
C ASN A 118 3.53 4.98 9.12
N ILE A 119 4.87 4.99 9.10
CA ILE A 119 5.70 5.41 10.24
C ILE A 119 5.43 6.86 10.62
N ASP A 120 5.36 7.76 9.62
CA ASP A 120 5.13 9.18 9.87
C ASP A 120 3.71 9.40 10.44
N TYR A 121 2.71 8.68 9.94
CA TYR A 121 1.34 8.68 10.49
C TYR A 121 1.29 8.18 11.94
N GLN A 122 1.94 7.05 12.27
CA GLN A 122 2.01 6.56 13.64
C GLN A 122 2.74 7.55 14.56
N THR A 123 3.80 8.18 14.07
CA THR A 123 4.52 9.23 14.80
C THR A 123 3.61 10.41 15.07
N PHE A 124 2.84 10.87 14.08
CA PHE A 124 1.88 11.95 14.22
C PHE A 124 0.81 11.63 15.28
N LEU A 125 0.24 10.42 15.24
CA LEU A 125 -0.71 9.95 16.25
C LEU A 125 -0.10 9.91 17.66
N SER A 126 1.11 9.37 17.79
CA SER A 126 1.83 9.31 19.06
C SER A 126 2.05 10.71 19.63
N LYS A 127 2.44 11.69 18.81
CA LYS A 127 2.57 13.09 19.25
C LYS A 127 1.25 13.68 19.70
N LEU A 128 0.14 13.41 19.01
CA LEU A 128 -1.19 13.83 19.46
C LEU A 128 -1.59 13.21 20.81
N GLU A 129 -1.14 11.99 21.10
CA GLU A 129 -1.38 11.32 22.38
C GLU A 129 -0.56 11.88 23.54
N THR A 130 0.58 12.54 23.26
CA THR A 130 1.38 13.21 24.30
C THR A 130 0.77 14.53 24.80
N LEU A 131 -0.25 15.07 24.10
CA LEU A 131 -0.96 16.28 24.52
C LEU A 131 -1.83 16.03 25.75
N LYS A 132 -2.14 17.09 26.50
CA LYS A 132 -3.08 16.97 27.63
C LYS A 132 -4.45 16.54 27.11
N PRO A 133 -5.26 15.79 27.88
CA PRO A 133 -6.54 15.25 27.41
C PRO A 133 -7.51 16.28 26.82
N LYS A 134 -7.52 17.51 27.36
CA LYS A 134 -8.35 18.61 26.83
C LYS A 134 -7.85 19.11 25.47
N GLU A 135 -6.54 19.28 25.31
CA GLU A 135 -5.89 19.74 24.09
C GLU A 135 -6.00 18.68 22.99
N GLN A 136 -5.80 17.41 23.36
CA GLN A 136 -5.98 16.26 22.47
C GLN A 136 -7.40 16.20 21.91
N LYS A 137 -8.43 16.39 22.75
CA LYS A 137 -9.83 16.38 22.30
C LYS A 137 -10.10 17.50 21.29
N VAL A 138 -9.65 18.72 21.59
CA VAL A 138 -9.83 19.88 20.70
C VAL A 138 -9.13 19.64 19.35
N MET A 139 -7.88 19.15 19.38
CA MET A 139 -7.09 18.94 18.17
C MET A 139 -7.65 17.80 17.32
N LYS A 140 -8.11 16.69 17.92
CA LYS A 140 -8.78 15.60 17.19
C LYS A 140 -10.10 16.05 16.56
N GLU A 141 -10.90 16.87 17.25
CA GLU A 141 -12.15 17.42 16.70
C GLU A 141 -11.89 18.36 15.52
N TYR A 142 -10.85 19.17 15.60
CA TYR A 142 -10.43 20.09 14.54
C TYR A 142 -9.90 19.33 13.31
N LEU A 143 -8.95 18.40 13.50
CA LEU A 143 -8.36 17.60 12.43
C LEU A 143 -9.35 16.65 11.75
N SER A 144 -10.42 16.26 12.44
CA SER A 144 -11.48 15.41 11.86
C SER A 144 -12.58 16.19 11.15
N GLY A 145 -12.47 17.52 11.06
CA GLY A 145 -13.48 18.39 10.44
C GLY A 145 -14.80 18.46 11.22
N LYS A 146 -14.84 18.00 12.47
CA LYS A 146 -16.05 17.99 13.32
C LYS A 146 -16.33 19.33 14.01
N LYS A 147 -15.37 20.24 13.97
CA LYS A 147 -15.53 21.64 14.35
C LYS A 147 -15.28 22.51 13.11
N GLN A 148 -16.36 22.82 12.39
CA GLN A 148 -16.47 24.02 11.56
C GLN A 148 -17.51 24.93 12.19
#